data_AF-A0A838FQS5-F1
#
_entry.id   AF-A0A838FQS5-F1
#
_cell.length_a   1.000
_cell.length_b   1.000
_cell.length_c   1.000
_cell.angle_alpha   90.00
_cell.angle_beta   90.00
_cell.angle_gamma   90.00
#
_symmetry.space_group_name_H-M   'P 1'
#
loop_
_entity.id
_entity.type
_entity.pdbx_description
1 polymer ?
#
loop_
_entity_poly.entity_id
_entity_poly.type
_entity_poly.pdbx_seq_one_letter_code
_entity_poly.pdbx_strand_id
1 'polypeptide(L)' 'MSVTEVEKLALALSEQQRATLAASLLQSLPPVLADDEEGLTEALRRDAEMNADGSHAISLHELDETVRSRSA' A
#
# COMPACT_ATOMS: atom_id res chain seq x y z
N MET A 1 -10.97 -20.91 18.26
CA MET A 1 -10.33 -21.02 16.93
C MET A 1 -9.10 -20.14 16.94
N SER A 2 -7.93 -20.73 16.75
CA SER A 2 -6.64 -20.04 16.70
C SER A 2 -6.32 -19.58 15.27
N VAL A 3 -5.43 -18.60 15.13
CA VAL A 3 -4.95 -18.12 13.82
C VAL A 3 -4.34 -19.27 13.01
N THR A 4 -3.57 -20.15 13.66
CA THR A 4 -2.96 -21.32 13.02
C THR A 4 -4.00 -22.32 12.49
N GLU A 5 -5.13 -22.48 13.18
CA GLU A 5 -6.23 -23.32 12.68
C GLU A 5 -6.92 -22.69 11.46
N VAL A 6 -7.09 -21.36 11.45
CA VAL A 6 -7.63 -20.63 10.29
C VAL A 6 -6.69 -20.74 9.08
N GLU A 7 -5.39 -20.58 9.30
CA GLU A 7 -4.38 -20.73 8.25
C GLU A 7 -4.40 -22.12 7.63
N LYS A 8 -4.45 -23.17 8.45
CA LYS A 8 -4.58 -24.56 7.96
C LYS A 8 -5.82 -24.75 7.10
N LEU A 9 -6.95 -24.20 7.52
CA LEU A 9 -8.21 -24.29 6.76
C LEU A 9 -8.14 -23.49 5.45
N ALA A 10 -7.53 -22.31 5.47
CA ALA A 10 -7.32 -21.49 4.27
C ALA A 10 -6.39 -22.19 3.27
N LEU A 11 -5.30 -22.80 3.73
CA LEU A 11 -4.35 -23.51 2.87
C LEU A 11 -4.94 -24.78 2.23
N ALA A 12 -6.00 -25.35 2.82
CA ALA A 12 -6.73 -26.48 2.24
C ALA A 12 -7.67 -26.08 1.07
N LEU A 13 -7.94 -24.79 0.88
CA LEU A 13 -8.77 -24.30 -0.23
C LEU A 13 -8.00 -24.31 -1.56
N SER A 14 -8.73 -24.31 -2.69
CA SER A 14 -8.12 -24.09 -4.00
C SER A 14 -7.51 -22.68 -4.09
N GLU A 15 -6.58 -22.47 -5.02
CA GLU A 15 -5.95 -21.16 -5.21
C GLU A 15 -6.96 -20.03 -5.42
N GLN A 16 -7.98 -20.27 -6.26
CA GLN A 16 -9.04 -19.31 -6.51
C GLN A 16 -9.85 -19.00 -5.24
N GLN A 17 -10.17 -20.00 -4.43
CA GLN A 17 -10.90 -19.82 -3.17
C GLN A 17 -10.05 -19.09 -2.14
N ARG A 18 -8.74 -19.35 -2.07
CA ARG A 18 -7.81 -18.62 -1.21
C ARG A 18 -7.73 -17.14 -1.60
N ALA A 19 -7.64 -16.85 -2.90
CA ALA A 19 -7.62 -15.48 -3.40
C ALA A 19 -8.91 -14.72 -3.02
N THR A 20 -10.07 -15.34 -3.19
CA THR A 20 -11.35 -14.77 -2.76
C THR A 20 -11.40 -14.53 -1.25
N LEU A 21 -10.99 -15.52 -0.45
CA LEU A 21 -10.96 -15.39 1.01
C LEU A 21 -10.03 -14.26 1.45
N ALA A 22 -8.83 -14.17 0.86
CA ALA A 22 -7.87 -13.09 1.15
C ALA A 22 -8.45 -11.70 0.84
N ALA A 23 -9.12 -11.56 -0.31
CA ALA A 23 -9.79 -10.31 -0.68
C ALA A 23 -10.91 -9.94 0.30
N SER A 24 -11.74 -10.91 0.71
CA SER A 24 -12.80 -10.68 1.70
C SER A 24 -12.24 -10.30 3.07
N LEU A 25 -11.17 -10.96 3.52
CA LEU A 25 -10.50 -10.61 4.77
C LEU A 25 -9.94 -9.19 4.72
N LEU A 26 -9.25 -8.82 3.63
CA LEU A 26 -8.73 -7.47 3.43
C LEU A 26 -9.83 -6.41 3.44
N GLN A 27 -10.98 -6.67 2.79
CA GLN A 27 -12.14 -5.77 2.78
C GLN A 27 -12.86 -5.68 4.13
N SER A 28 -12.74 -6.71 4.97
CA SER A 28 -13.39 -6.75 6.29
C SER A 28 -12.65 -5.92 7.35
N LEU A 29 -11.39 -5.60 7.09
CA LEU A 29 -10.66 -4.68 7.94
C LEU A 29 -11.29 -3.29 7.78
N PRO A 30 -11.47 -2.51 8.88
CA PRO A 30 -11.76 -1.09 8.73
C PRO A 30 -10.69 -0.50 7.80
N PRO A 31 -11.00 0.56 7.02
CA PRO A 31 -9.98 1.24 6.24
C PRO A 31 -8.84 1.58 7.19
N VAL A 32 -7.76 0.81 7.11
CA VAL A 32 -6.55 1.06 7.86
C VAL A 32 -5.96 2.25 7.12
N LEU A 33 -6.35 3.45 7.55
CA LEU A 33 -5.36 4.50 7.63
C LEU A 33 -4.34 3.91 8.59
N ALA A 34 -3.24 3.38 8.06
CA ALA A 34 -2.08 2.97 8.86
C ALA A 34 -1.43 4.25 9.39
N ASP A 35 -2.19 5.03 10.15
CA ASP A 35 -1.76 6.19 10.89
C ASP A 35 -2.10 5.89 12.34
N ASP A 36 -1.20 5.15 12.98
CA ASP A 36 -0.83 5.57 14.32
C ASP A 36 0.60 6.15 14.30
N GLU A 37 1.55 5.63 13.49
CA GLU A 37 2.90 6.23 13.43
C GLU A 37 3.62 6.15 12.06
N GLU A 38 3.26 5.27 11.12
CA GLU A 38 4.07 5.05 9.90
C GLU A 38 3.81 6.06 8.77
N GLY A 39 2.57 6.45 8.49
CA GLY A 39 2.25 7.33 7.35
C GLY A 39 2.87 8.72 7.48
N LEU A 40 2.63 9.39 8.60
CA LEU A 40 3.22 10.70 8.89
C LEU A 40 4.75 10.64 9.03
N THR A 41 5.27 9.64 9.73
CA THR A 41 6.72 9.47 9.90
C THR A 41 7.42 9.24 8.56
N GLU A 42 6.82 8.43 7.68
CA GLU A 42 7.32 8.22 6.33
C GLU A 42 7.22 9.50 5.49
N ALA A 43 6.12 10.25 5.56
CA ALA A 43 5.99 11.52 4.86
C ALA A 43 7.08 12.52 5.28
N LEU A 44 7.35 12.63 6.59
CA LEU A 44 8.42 13.48 7.12
C LEU A 44 9.82 12.98 6.72
N ARG A 45 10.05 11.66 6.71
CA ARG A 45 11.31 11.07 6.23
C ARG A 45 11.56 11.41 4.77
N ARG A 46 10.56 11.25 3.91
CA ARG A 46 10.68 11.59 2.48
C ARG A 46 10.87 13.08 2.25
N ASP A 47 10.21 13.93 3.03
CA ASP A 47 10.43 15.38 2.98
C ASP A 47 11.88 15.77 3.34
N ALA A 48 12.42 15.17 4.41
CA ALA A 48 13.82 15.37 4.79
C ALA A 48 14.81 14.86 3.73
N GLU A 49 14.54 13.70 3.12
CA GLU A 49 15.36 13.14 2.04
C GLU A 49 15.34 14.01 0.78
N MET A 50 14.17 14.51 0.37
CA MET A 50 14.04 15.42 -0.77
C MET A 50 14.74 16.77 -0.54
N ASN A 51 14.73 17.28 0.70
CA ASN A 51 15.47 18.49 1.07
C ASN A 51 16.99 18.27 1.11
N ALA A 52 17.45 17.06 1.44
CA ALA A 52 18.86 16.70 1.48
C ALA A 52 19.43 16.38 0.08
N ASP A 53 18.67 15.68 -0.75
CA ASP A 53 19.01 15.33 -2.12
C ASP A 53 17.78 15.40 -3.04
N GLY A 54 17.68 16.53 -3.76
CA GLY A 54 16.57 16.79 -4.68
C GLY A 54 16.63 16.01 -5.99
N SER A 55 17.64 15.17 -6.23
CA SER A 55 17.76 14.40 -7.48
C SER A 55 16.62 13.40 -7.71
N HIS A 56 15.92 13.02 -6.63
CA HIS A 56 14.74 12.15 -6.64
C HIS A 56 13.41 12.92 -6.64
N ALA A 57 13.44 14.24 -6.58
CA ALA A 57 12.25 15.09 -6.64
C ALA A 57 12.01 15.57 -8.08
N ILE A 58 10.75 15.77 -8.44
CA ILE A 58 10.36 16.43 -9.68
C ILE A 58 9.54 17.67 -9.34
N SER A 59 9.63 18.69 -10.17
CA SER A 59 8.77 19.86 -10.09
C SER A 59 7.31 19.50 -10.40
N LEU A 60 6.38 20.34 -9.93
CA LEU A 60 4.97 20.21 -10.27
C LEU A 60 4.74 20.22 -11.80
N HIS A 61 5.55 20.98 -12.54
CA HIS A 61 5.49 21.04 -13.99
C HIS A 61 5.85 19.70 -14.63
N GLU A 62 6.96 19.07 -14.21
CA GLU A 62 7.40 17.76 -14.71
C GLU A 62 6.39 16.65 -14.35
N LEU A 63 5.76 16.75 -13.17
CA LEU A 63 4.67 15.86 -12.77
C LEU A 63 3.48 15.99 -13.74
N ASP A 64 3.04 17.21 -14.03
CA ASP A 64 1.92 17.48 -14.94
C ASP A 64 2.19 16.93 -16.35
N GLU A 65 3.42 17.10 -16.86
CA GLU A 65 3.82 16.54 -18.16
C GLU A 65 3.76 15.01 -18.16
N THR A 66 4.26 14.37 -17.10
CA THR A 66 4.26 12.92 -16.94
C THR A 66 2.84 12.35 -16.84
N VAL A 67 1.93 13.04 -16.15
CA VAL A 67 0.52 12.60 -16.04
C VAL A 67 -0.19 12.73 -17.38
N ARG A 68 0.04 13.82 -18.13
CA ARG A 68 -0.52 14.02 -19.46
C ARG A 68 -0.04 12.96 -20.45
N SER A 69 1.25 12.61 -20.43
CA SER A 69 1.82 11.61 -21.34
C SER A 69 1.31 10.18 -21.09
N ARG A 70 0.80 9.88 -19.89
CA ARG A 70 0.21 8.56 -19.54
C ARG A 70 -1.25 8.41 -19.95
N SER A 71 -1.91 9.53 -20.20
CA SER A 71 -3.34 9.60 -20.52
C SER A 71 -3.61 9.78 -22.02
N ALA A 72 -2.53 9.87 -22.82
CA ALA A 72 -2.54 9.94 -24.28
C ALA A 72 -2.29 8.56 -24.90
#